data_AF-A0A7J6EEA6-F1
#
_entry.id   AF-A0A7J6EEA6-F1
#
_cell.length_a   1.000
_cell.length_b   1.000
_cell.length_c   1.000
_cell.angle_alpha   90.00
_cell.angle_beta   90.00
_cell.angle_gamma   90.00
#
_symmetry.space_group_name_H-M   'P 1'
#
loop_
_entity.id
_entity.type
_entity.pdbx_description
1 polymer ?
#
loop_
_entity_poly.entity_id
_entity_poly.type
_entity_poly.pdbx_seq_one_letter_code
_entity_poly.pdbx_strand_id
1 'polypeptide(L)'
;MAGNVMEDEENVYTGSGRRVQPFSTERGEESWINVDEESKKQSNSTTLSGLLGLNELISLEVWRASLAELIGTALLVFSLDTIVISSFESKASSPNLVMAILIAIIVTILLLATHPVSGGHINPVITFSAALVGIISFSRATIYILAQCVGAMLGALALKAVVNNTIEETFSLGGCTLTVVAPGPNGPIVVGLGMEQALWLEILCSFVFLWASVWMAFDRRQAQDLGKVVVFTIIGLVVGLLVFISTTVTGAKGYAGAGMNPARCLGAALVRGGHLWYGHWVFWVGPSISCVAFYLYTKLIPHNHFHHSDGFKHDFFKIVKYIFK
;
A
#
# COMPACT_ATOMS: atom_id res chain seq x y z
N MET A 1 52.25 -41.31 43.15
CA MET A 1 52.00 -41.78 41.77
C MET A 1 50.84 -40.93 41.27
N ALA A 2 51.10 -39.73 40.73
CA ALA A 2 51.42 -39.48 39.31
C ALA A 2 50.32 -40.11 38.43
N GLY A 3 49.43 -39.38 37.77
CA GLY A 3 49.64 -38.13 37.02
C GLY A 3 50.04 -38.48 35.57
N ASN A 4 49.41 -37.81 34.60
CA ASN A 4 49.58 -37.87 33.13
C ASN A 4 48.61 -38.86 32.45
N VAL A 5 47.67 -38.48 31.58
CA VAL A 5 47.58 -37.39 30.57
C VAL A 5 48.84 -37.34 29.69
N MET A 6 48.80 -38.11 28.60
CA MET A 6 49.52 -37.86 27.34
C MET A 6 48.41 -37.67 26.28
N GLU A 7 48.26 -36.51 25.62
CA GLU A 7 49.14 -35.87 24.63
C GLU A 7 49.40 -36.74 23.39
N ASP A 8 49.14 -36.13 22.22
CA ASP A 8 49.73 -36.29 20.87
C ASP A 8 48.74 -35.59 19.90
N GLU A 9 49.06 -34.63 19.02
CA GLU A 9 50.31 -34.07 18.50
C GLU A 9 50.01 -32.66 17.91
N GLU A 10 50.86 -31.68 18.21
CA GLU A 10 51.10 -30.48 17.39
C GLU A 10 51.96 -30.86 16.18
N ASN A 11 51.74 -30.21 15.01
CA ASN A 11 52.73 -29.86 13.96
C ASN A 11 52.01 -29.59 12.60
N VAL A 12 52.27 -28.61 11.73
CA VAL A 12 53.28 -27.57 11.47
C VAL A 12 52.52 -26.58 10.51
N TYR A 13 52.59 -25.25 10.52
CA TYR A 13 53.74 -24.44 10.08
C TYR A 13 53.56 -22.98 10.50
N THR A 14 54.63 -22.48 11.12
CA THR A 14 54.98 -21.07 11.22
C THR A 14 55.19 -20.48 9.82
N GLY A 15 54.60 -19.30 9.54
CA GLY A 15 54.86 -18.61 8.27
C GLY A 15 53.94 -17.44 7.90
N SER A 16 54.21 -16.27 8.49
CA SER A 16 53.92 -14.93 7.95
C SER A 16 52.46 -14.41 7.94
N GLY A 17 52.29 -13.19 8.51
CA GLY A 17 51.45 -12.15 7.91
C GLY A 17 50.06 -11.90 8.51
N ARG A 18 49.96 -10.81 9.29
CA ARG A 18 48.75 -10.05 9.67
C ARG A 18 47.84 -10.64 10.76
N ARG A 19 48.23 -10.38 12.00
CA ARG A 19 47.34 -10.39 13.17
C ARG A 19 46.44 -9.15 13.09
N VAL A 20 45.16 -9.31 12.75
CA VAL A 20 44.14 -8.25 12.85
C VAL A 20 43.87 -8.03 14.34
N GLN A 21 44.14 -6.83 14.86
CA GLN A 21 43.74 -6.43 16.20
C GLN A 21 42.23 -6.18 16.23
N PRO A 22 41.49 -6.58 17.27
CA PRO A 22 40.11 -6.16 17.44
C PRO A 22 40.06 -4.65 17.71
N PHE A 23 39.22 -3.96 16.95
CA PHE A 23 38.96 -2.53 17.06
C PHE A 23 38.26 -2.26 18.39
N SER A 24 38.91 -1.51 19.29
CA SER A 24 38.32 -1.02 20.53
C SER A 24 37.31 0.09 20.23
N THR A 25 36.05 -0.14 20.58
CA THR A 25 34.94 0.80 20.41
C THR A 25 34.81 1.71 21.63
N GLU A 26 35.62 2.77 21.71
CA GLU A 26 35.41 3.85 22.68
C GLU A 26 35.51 5.21 21.95
N ARG A 27 34.57 5.45 21.04
CA ARG A 27 34.37 6.78 20.42
C ARG A 27 32.96 6.98 19.88
N GLY A 28 31.97 6.50 20.63
CA GLY A 28 30.56 6.53 20.22
C GLY A 28 29.67 7.42 21.10
N GLU A 29 29.80 7.36 22.42
CA GLU A 29 28.73 7.82 23.33
C GLU A 29 28.59 9.34 23.47
N GLU A 30 29.67 10.12 23.37
CA GLU A 30 29.59 11.59 23.57
C GLU A 30 28.92 12.36 22.42
N SER A 31 28.87 11.79 21.20
CA SER A 31 28.23 12.46 20.06
C SER A 31 26.70 12.32 20.05
N TRP A 32 26.17 11.21 20.58
CA TRP A 32 24.72 10.94 20.62
C TRP A 32 24.03 11.77 21.71
N ILE A 33 24.69 11.99 22.84
CA ILE A 33 24.13 12.75 23.97
C ILE A 33 23.87 14.22 23.58
N ASN A 34 24.78 14.84 22.80
CA ASN A 34 24.61 16.23 22.36
C ASN A 34 23.55 16.39 21.25
N VAL A 35 23.42 15.41 20.33
CA VAL A 35 22.35 15.40 19.31
C VAL A 35 20.98 15.16 19.97
N ASP A 36 20.93 14.34 21.03
CA ASP A 36 19.72 14.09 21.80
C ASP A 36 19.30 15.30 22.65
N GLU A 37 20.23 16.12 23.14
CA GLU A 37 19.91 17.37 23.86
C GLU A 37 19.47 18.51 22.92
N GLU A 38 20.10 18.66 21.74
CA GLU A 38 19.65 19.64 20.74
C GLU A 38 18.29 19.26 20.12
N SER A 39 18.06 17.97 19.85
CA SER A 39 16.75 17.50 19.38
C SER A 39 15.65 17.58 20.44
N LYS A 40 15.99 17.44 21.73
CA LYS A 40 15.06 17.71 22.84
C LYS A 40 14.72 19.19 23.00
N LYS A 41 15.66 20.12 22.72
CA LYS A 41 15.40 21.57 22.80
C LYS A 41 14.46 22.08 21.71
N GLN A 42 14.40 21.43 20.56
CA GLN A 42 13.51 21.82 19.45
C GLN A 42 12.09 21.22 19.57
N SER A 43 11.84 20.37 20.57
CA SER A 43 10.63 19.56 20.73
C SER A 43 9.43 20.28 21.39
N ASN A 44 9.64 21.44 22.04
CA ASN A 44 8.61 22.01 22.94
C ASN A 44 7.67 23.07 22.35
N SER A 45 7.62 23.23 21.02
CA SER A 45 6.54 23.97 20.35
C SER A 45 5.93 23.11 19.24
N THR A 46 4.90 22.33 19.57
CA THR A 46 4.07 21.65 18.57
C THR A 46 3.25 22.70 17.81
N THR A 47 3.88 23.34 16.83
CA THR A 47 3.17 24.23 15.89
C THR A 47 2.34 23.38 14.93
N LEU A 48 1.14 23.84 14.54
CA LEU A 48 0.29 23.16 13.53
C LEU A 48 1.05 22.77 12.26
N SER A 49 1.97 23.64 11.81
CA SER A 49 2.87 23.39 10.69
C SER A 49 3.72 22.13 10.87
N GLY A 50 4.27 21.93 12.07
CA GLY A 50 5.05 20.73 12.40
C GLY A 50 4.18 19.47 12.51
N LEU A 51 2.93 19.61 12.94
CA LEU A 51 1.96 18.51 13.06
C LEU A 51 1.41 18.07 11.70
N LEU A 52 1.17 19.00 10.77
CA LEU A 52 0.81 18.71 9.38
C LEU A 52 2.02 18.29 8.53
N GLY A 53 3.23 18.57 9.01
CA GLY A 53 4.48 18.26 8.31
C GLY A 53 4.74 19.15 7.11
N LEU A 54 4.38 20.44 7.15
CA LEU A 54 4.49 21.34 5.98
C LEU A 54 5.93 21.45 5.44
N ASN A 55 6.94 21.25 6.30
CA ASN A 55 8.35 21.20 5.89
C ASN A 55 8.63 20.06 4.90
N GLU A 56 7.83 19.00 4.91
CA GLU A 56 7.95 17.88 3.98
C GLU A 56 7.55 18.25 2.55
N LEU A 57 6.81 19.35 2.35
CA LEU A 57 6.41 19.82 1.02
C LEU A 57 7.61 20.21 0.14
N ILE A 58 8.69 20.66 0.77
CA ILE A 58 9.94 21.04 0.10
C ILE A 58 11.05 20.00 0.27
N SER A 59 10.76 18.87 0.95
CA SER A 59 11.76 17.85 1.23
C SER A 59 12.06 17.02 -0.02
N LEU A 60 13.31 17.10 -0.48
CA LEU A 60 13.78 16.35 -1.64
C LEU A 60 13.71 14.82 -1.43
N GLU A 61 13.84 14.34 -0.19
CA GLU A 61 13.66 12.93 0.14
C GLU A 61 12.23 12.46 -0.10
N VAL A 62 11.24 13.29 0.27
CA VAL A 62 9.82 12.99 0.07
C VAL A 62 9.48 12.98 -1.41
N TRP A 63 10.01 13.93 -2.18
CA TRP A 63 9.85 13.94 -3.63
C TRP A 63 10.51 12.73 -4.30
N ARG A 64 11.73 12.33 -3.89
CA ARG A 64 12.36 11.09 -4.37
C ARG A 64 11.54 9.85 -4.04
N ALA A 65 11.01 9.76 -2.83
CA ALA A 65 10.12 8.66 -2.43
C ALA A 65 8.81 8.67 -3.24
N SER A 66 8.24 9.85 -3.53
CA SER A 66 7.04 9.98 -4.35
C SER A 66 7.25 9.52 -5.80
N LEU A 67 8.47 9.57 -6.33
CA LEU A 67 8.78 8.99 -7.64
C LEU A 67 8.64 7.47 -7.64
N ALA A 68 9.02 6.80 -6.54
CA ALA A 68 8.79 5.36 -6.39
C ALA A 68 7.29 5.03 -6.26
N GLU A 69 6.49 5.88 -5.61
CA GLU A 69 5.03 5.76 -5.60
C GLU A 69 4.43 5.95 -7.00
N LEU A 70 4.90 6.94 -7.76
CA LEU A 70 4.46 7.18 -9.14
C LEU A 70 4.76 5.99 -10.05
N ILE A 71 6.01 5.52 -10.07
CA ILE A 71 6.43 4.39 -10.91
C ILE A 71 5.75 3.10 -10.44
N GLY A 72 5.71 2.89 -9.13
CA GLY A 72 5.05 1.74 -8.52
C GLY A 72 3.56 1.66 -8.89
N THR A 73 2.83 2.77 -8.80
CA THR A 73 1.41 2.80 -9.19
C THR A 73 1.22 2.70 -10.70
N ALA A 74 2.13 3.24 -11.53
CA ALA A 74 2.06 3.03 -12.97
C ALA A 74 2.18 1.56 -13.36
N LEU A 75 3.16 0.86 -12.78
CA LEU A 75 3.33 -0.58 -12.99
C LEU A 75 2.16 -1.38 -12.39
N LEU A 76 1.66 -0.99 -11.23
CA LEU A 76 0.48 -1.60 -10.61
C LEU A 76 -0.73 -1.53 -11.54
N VAL A 77 -1.08 -0.34 -12.04
CA VAL A 77 -2.26 -0.17 -12.90
C VAL A 77 -2.07 -0.92 -14.21
N PHE A 78 -0.91 -0.78 -14.87
CA PHE A 78 -0.60 -1.53 -16.08
C PHE A 78 -0.80 -3.03 -15.87
N SER A 79 -0.21 -3.60 -14.81
CA SER A 79 -0.29 -5.05 -14.56
C SER A 79 -1.66 -5.52 -14.13
N LEU A 80 -2.33 -4.84 -13.18
CA LEU A 80 -3.64 -5.27 -12.70
C LEU A 80 -4.69 -5.23 -13.80
N ASP A 81 -4.71 -4.16 -14.60
CA ASP A 81 -5.67 -4.01 -15.68
C ASP A 81 -5.40 -5.00 -16.82
N THR A 82 -4.12 -5.29 -17.11
CA THR A 82 -3.75 -6.38 -18.02
C THR A 82 -4.19 -7.75 -17.50
N ILE A 83 -4.04 -8.01 -16.20
CA ILE A 83 -4.49 -9.26 -15.57
C ILE A 83 -6.01 -9.41 -15.68
N VAL A 84 -6.77 -8.33 -15.47
CA VAL A 84 -8.23 -8.32 -15.61
C VAL A 84 -8.63 -8.70 -17.04
N ILE A 85 -8.06 -8.02 -18.05
CA ILE A 85 -8.32 -8.29 -19.47
C ILE A 85 -7.96 -9.73 -19.82
N SER A 86 -6.72 -10.14 -19.52
CA SER A 86 -6.21 -11.48 -19.88
C SER A 86 -6.97 -12.61 -19.17
N SER A 87 -7.46 -12.38 -17.95
CA SER A 87 -8.24 -13.39 -17.23
C SER A 87 -9.62 -13.57 -17.84
N PHE A 88 -10.32 -12.49 -18.22
CA PHE A 88 -11.62 -12.61 -18.89
C PHE A 88 -11.52 -13.14 -20.32
N GLU A 89 -10.43 -12.84 -21.03
CA GLU A 89 -10.15 -13.42 -22.35
C GLU A 89 -9.65 -14.88 -22.26
N SER A 90 -9.18 -15.30 -21.08
CA SER A 90 -8.74 -16.68 -20.89
C SER A 90 -9.93 -17.63 -21.02
N LYS A 91 -9.76 -18.72 -21.78
CA LYS A 91 -10.72 -19.83 -21.83
C LYS A 91 -10.67 -20.71 -20.58
N ALA A 92 -10.23 -20.16 -19.45
CA ALA A 92 -10.14 -20.87 -18.19
C ALA A 92 -11.54 -21.16 -17.65
N SER A 93 -11.69 -22.29 -16.94
CA SER A 93 -12.95 -22.65 -16.28
C SER A 93 -13.34 -21.64 -15.19
N SER A 94 -12.34 -21.05 -14.52
CA SER A 94 -12.52 -20.11 -13.41
C SER A 94 -11.67 -18.84 -13.59
N PRO A 95 -12.03 -17.94 -14.52
CA PRO A 95 -11.25 -16.73 -14.82
C PRO A 95 -11.07 -15.82 -13.60
N ASN A 96 -12.09 -15.71 -12.73
CA ASN A 96 -12.00 -14.92 -11.49
C ASN A 96 -10.94 -15.45 -10.52
N LEU A 97 -10.74 -16.77 -10.46
CA LEU A 97 -9.73 -17.38 -9.59
C LEU A 97 -8.32 -17.13 -10.13
N VAL A 98 -8.14 -17.28 -11.44
CA VAL A 98 -6.86 -16.96 -12.11
C VAL A 98 -6.49 -15.49 -11.88
N MET A 99 -7.45 -14.59 -12.09
CA MET A 99 -7.31 -13.16 -11.83
C MET A 99 -6.84 -12.91 -10.38
N ALA A 100 -7.54 -13.48 -9.39
CA ALA A 100 -7.22 -13.30 -7.98
C ALA A 100 -5.80 -13.75 -7.60
N ILE A 101 -5.35 -14.90 -8.12
CA ILE A 101 -4.01 -15.43 -7.87
C ILE A 101 -2.95 -14.51 -8.48
N LEU A 102 -3.13 -14.09 -9.73
CA LEU A 102 -2.19 -13.21 -10.42
C LEU A 102 -2.10 -11.84 -9.75
N ILE A 103 -3.25 -11.28 -9.33
CA ILE A 103 -3.30 -10.03 -8.55
C ILE A 103 -2.51 -10.18 -7.25
N ALA A 104 -2.70 -11.27 -6.51
CA ALA A 104 -1.98 -11.48 -5.26
C ALA A 104 -0.46 -11.53 -5.45
N ILE A 105 0.01 -12.22 -6.49
CA ILE A 105 1.43 -12.34 -6.81
C ILE A 105 2.00 -10.96 -7.20
N ILE A 106 1.36 -10.25 -8.14
CA ILE A 106 1.93 -9.00 -8.66
C ILE A 106 1.93 -7.89 -7.61
N VAL A 107 0.88 -7.79 -6.79
CA VAL A 107 0.81 -6.82 -5.68
C VAL A 107 1.95 -7.08 -4.71
N THR A 108 2.19 -8.33 -4.33
CA THR A 108 3.30 -8.71 -3.43
C THR A 108 4.66 -8.25 -3.99
N ILE A 109 4.91 -8.50 -5.28
CA ILE A 109 6.18 -8.14 -5.93
C ILE A 109 6.36 -6.62 -5.97
N LEU A 110 5.32 -5.87 -6.33
CA LEU A 110 5.40 -4.42 -6.42
C LEU A 110 5.58 -3.75 -5.05
N LEU A 111 4.94 -4.28 -4.00
CA LEU A 111 5.17 -3.83 -2.63
C LEU A 111 6.63 -4.07 -2.21
N LEU A 112 7.17 -5.26 -2.48
CA LEU A 112 8.57 -5.58 -2.18
C LEU A 112 9.56 -4.66 -2.92
N ALA A 113 9.26 -4.31 -4.18
CA ALA A 113 10.11 -3.46 -5.00
C ALA A 113 10.09 -1.99 -4.55
N THR A 114 8.93 -1.49 -4.13
CA THR A 114 8.73 -0.07 -3.79
C THR A 114 8.99 0.25 -2.32
N HIS A 115 8.80 -0.72 -1.43
CA HIS A 115 8.95 -0.55 0.02
C HIS A 115 10.29 0.06 0.46
N PRO A 116 11.47 -0.36 -0.05
CA PRO A 116 12.75 0.20 0.39
C PRO A 116 12.91 1.70 0.13
N VAL A 117 12.12 2.27 -0.78
CA VAL A 117 12.26 3.67 -1.22
C VAL A 117 11.18 4.56 -0.60
N SER A 118 9.90 4.14 -0.66
CA SER A 118 8.77 5.00 -0.25
C SER A 118 7.96 4.47 0.94
N GLY A 119 8.15 3.20 1.32
CA GLY A 119 7.21 2.44 2.14
C GLY A 119 6.19 1.63 1.32
N GLY A 120 6.19 1.79 -0.01
CA GLY A 120 5.43 0.96 -0.94
C GLY A 120 3.92 1.04 -0.75
N HIS A 121 3.35 2.24 -0.68
CA HIS A 121 1.91 2.38 -0.49
C HIS A 121 1.16 2.07 -1.79
N ILE A 122 1.58 2.67 -2.91
CA ILE A 122 1.06 2.55 -4.27
C ILE A 122 -0.49 2.61 -4.39
N ASN A 123 -1.14 3.17 -3.36
CA ASN A 123 -2.57 3.15 -3.13
C ASN A 123 -2.96 4.31 -2.18
N PRO A 124 -3.90 5.19 -2.59
CA PRO A 124 -4.40 6.27 -1.74
C PRO A 124 -5.03 5.80 -0.42
N VAL A 125 -5.63 4.61 -0.39
CA VAL A 125 -6.25 4.03 0.83
C VAL A 125 -5.19 3.76 1.90
N ILE A 126 -4.11 3.09 1.52
CA ILE A 126 -2.99 2.81 2.43
C ILE A 126 -2.37 4.12 2.91
N THR A 127 -2.17 5.05 1.98
CA THR A 127 -1.55 6.35 2.26
C THR A 127 -2.38 7.21 3.20
N PHE A 128 -3.68 7.32 2.94
CA PHE A 128 -4.59 8.09 3.78
C PHE A 128 -4.75 7.44 5.16
N SER A 129 -4.86 6.11 5.21
CA SER A 129 -4.90 5.39 6.48
C SER A 129 -3.61 5.59 7.30
N ALA A 130 -2.43 5.57 6.66
CA ALA A 130 -1.16 5.83 7.32
C ALA A 130 -1.09 7.26 7.88
N ALA A 131 -1.67 8.24 7.16
CA ALA A 131 -1.76 9.62 7.60
C ALA A 131 -2.70 9.79 8.81
N LEU A 132 -3.86 9.14 8.79
CA LEU A 132 -4.82 9.17 9.92
C LEU A 132 -4.19 8.59 11.20
N VAL A 133 -3.55 7.42 11.08
CA VAL A 133 -2.84 6.77 12.19
C VAL A 133 -1.64 7.61 12.66
N GLY A 134 -1.05 8.42 11.77
CA GLY A 134 0.08 9.31 12.05
C GLY A 134 1.45 8.71 11.74
N ILE A 135 1.50 7.61 10.96
CA ILE A 135 2.74 6.97 10.49
C ILE A 135 3.48 7.91 9.53
N ILE A 136 2.72 8.61 8.68
CA ILE A 136 3.22 9.69 7.81
C ILE A 136 2.47 10.98 8.09
N SER A 137 3.06 12.12 7.71
CA SER A 137 2.35 13.40 7.78
C SER A 137 1.28 13.52 6.68
N PHE A 138 0.30 14.40 6.89
CA PHE A 138 -0.68 14.75 5.85
C PHE A 138 -0.04 15.40 4.62
N SER A 139 1.06 16.12 4.78
CA SER A 139 1.80 16.73 3.67
C SER A 139 2.41 15.66 2.77
N ARG A 140 3.12 14.67 3.35
CA ARG A 140 3.66 13.52 2.61
C ARG A 140 2.54 12.69 1.97
N ALA A 141 1.45 12.46 2.70
CA ALA A 141 0.30 11.73 2.18
C ALA A 141 -0.28 12.40 0.93
N THR A 142 -0.38 13.74 0.93
CA THR A 142 -0.85 14.51 -0.22
C THR A 142 0.08 14.32 -1.43
N ILE A 143 1.40 14.45 -1.23
CA ILE A 143 2.37 14.25 -2.32
C ILE A 143 2.28 12.82 -2.89
N TYR A 144 2.19 11.81 -2.02
CA TYR A 144 2.08 10.42 -2.42
C TYR A 144 0.79 10.16 -3.21
N ILE A 145 -0.37 10.66 -2.74
CA ILE A 145 -1.65 10.47 -3.44
C ILE A 145 -1.62 11.11 -4.83
N LEU A 146 -1.05 12.32 -4.96
CA LEU A 146 -0.87 12.96 -6.26
C LEU A 146 0.03 12.14 -7.18
N ALA A 147 1.18 11.69 -6.67
CA ALA A 147 2.10 10.83 -7.41
C ALA A 147 1.45 9.51 -7.86
N GLN A 148 0.67 8.87 -6.99
CA GLN A 148 -0.09 7.65 -7.28
C GLN A 148 -1.14 7.89 -8.38
N CYS A 149 -1.87 9.02 -8.34
CA CYS A 149 -2.86 9.35 -9.37
C CYS A 149 -2.21 9.59 -10.74
N VAL A 150 -1.08 10.32 -10.77
CA VAL A 150 -0.30 10.53 -12.01
C VAL A 150 0.26 9.19 -12.51
N GLY A 151 0.83 8.38 -11.62
CA GLY A 151 1.32 7.04 -11.93
C GLY A 151 0.23 6.17 -12.55
N ALA A 152 -0.95 6.13 -11.94
CA ALA A 152 -2.09 5.37 -12.43
C ALA A 152 -2.51 5.78 -13.86
N MET A 153 -2.53 7.08 -14.15
CA MET A 153 -2.78 7.58 -15.50
C MET A 153 -1.71 7.10 -16.49
N LEU A 154 -0.43 7.13 -16.11
CA LEU A 154 0.67 6.62 -16.96
C LEU A 154 0.56 5.11 -17.19
N GLY A 155 0.18 4.34 -16.18
CA GLY A 155 -0.06 2.89 -16.29
C GLY A 155 -1.20 2.57 -17.25
N ALA A 156 -2.32 3.29 -17.15
CA ALA A 156 -3.45 3.15 -18.05
C ALA A 156 -3.11 3.58 -19.50
N LEU A 157 -2.31 4.64 -19.69
CA LEU A 157 -1.79 5.03 -21.00
C LEU A 157 -0.87 3.96 -21.60
N ALA A 158 0.01 3.37 -20.79
CA ALA A 158 0.88 2.28 -21.23
C ALA A 158 0.06 1.06 -21.67
N LEU A 159 -1.00 0.72 -20.94
CA LEU A 159 -1.91 -0.36 -21.33
C LEU A 159 -2.63 -0.04 -22.64
N LYS A 160 -3.17 1.18 -22.78
CA LYS A 160 -3.81 1.63 -24.01
C LYS A 160 -2.89 1.55 -25.22
N ALA A 161 -1.59 1.79 -25.05
CA ALA A 161 -0.61 1.71 -26.13
C ALA A 161 -0.33 0.28 -26.61
N VAL A 162 -0.60 -0.75 -25.79
CA VAL A 162 -0.33 -2.16 -26.14
C VAL A 162 -1.58 -2.93 -26.57
N VAL A 163 -2.78 -2.52 -26.16
CA VAL A 163 -4.04 -3.17 -26.55
C VAL A 163 -4.60 -2.58 -27.84
N ASN A 164 -5.34 -3.39 -28.60
CA ASN A 164 -6.09 -2.90 -29.75
C ASN A 164 -7.39 -2.21 -29.33
N ASN A 165 -7.99 -1.44 -30.23
CA ASN A 165 -9.23 -0.70 -29.97
C ASN A 165 -10.39 -1.60 -29.54
N THR A 166 -10.48 -2.82 -30.09
CA THR A 166 -11.54 -3.79 -29.73
C THR A 166 -11.45 -4.21 -28.27
N ILE A 167 -10.25 -4.52 -27.78
CA ILE A 167 -9.98 -4.89 -26.38
C ILE A 167 -10.20 -3.68 -25.47
N GLU A 168 -9.72 -2.50 -25.89
CA GLU A 168 -9.94 -1.24 -25.16
C GLU A 168 -11.43 -0.97 -24.93
N GLU A 169 -12.27 -1.17 -25.96
CA GLU A 169 -13.70 -0.93 -25.88
C GLU A 169 -14.44 -2.01 -25.09
N THR A 170 -14.07 -3.27 -25.29
CA THR A 170 -14.76 -4.42 -24.66
C THR A 170 -14.53 -4.48 -23.16
N PHE A 171 -13.31 -4.19 -22.72
CA PHE A 171 -12.91 -4.32 -21.31
C PHE A 171 -12.70 -2.98 -20.60
N SER A 172 -12.93 -1.86 -21.28
CA SER A 172 -12.75 -0.52 -20.69
C SER A 172 -11.35 -0.31 -20.11
N LEU A 173 -10.33 -0.79 -20.82
CA LEU A 173 -8.94 -0.88 -20.34
C LEU A 173 -8.77 -1.59 -18.99
N GLY A 174 -9.63 -2.56 -18.64
CA GLY A 174 -9.57 -3.24 -17.34
C GLY A 174 -9.93 -2.33 -16.16
N GLY A 175 -10.48 -1.15 -16.41
CA GLY A 175 -10.84 -0.16 -15.41
C GLY A 175 -11.95 -0.62 -14.45
N CYS A 176 -12.09 0.09 -13.33
CA CYS A 176 -13.15 -0.17 -12.36
C CYS A 176 -14.52 0.22 -12.95
N THR A 177 -15.35 -0.78 -13.25
CA THR A 177 -16.71 -0.60 -13.78
C THR A 177 -17.74 -1.05 -12.76
N LEU A 178 -18.81 -0.25 -12.60
CA LEU A 178 -20.00 -0.64 -11.84
C LEU A 178 -21.04 -1.30 -12.73
N THR A 179 -21.20 -0.77 -13.94
CA THR A 179 -22.15 -1.22 -14.93
C THR A 179 -21.53 -1.18 -16.32
N VAL A 180 -21.95 -2.11 -17.16
CA VAL A 180 -21.62 -2.13 -18.60
C VAL A 180 -22.90 -2.14 -19.42
N VAL A 181 -22.80 -1.64 -20.65
CA VAL A 181 -23.88 -1.70 -21.63
C VAL A 181 -23.72 -2.99 -22.42
N ALA A 182 -24.69 -3.90 -22.31
CA ALA A 182 -24.70 -5.18 -23.01
C ALA A 182 -25.85 -5.23 -24.04
N PRO A 183 -25.70 -6.03 -25.12
CA PRO A 183 -26.80 -6.29 -26.06
C PRO A 183 -27.97 -6.98 -25.34
N GLY A 184 -29.18 -6.43 -25.48
CA GLY A 184 -30.41 -6.99 -24.94
C GLY A 184 -31.47 -7.27 -26.02
N PRO A 185 -32.54 -8.00 -25.69
CA PRO A 185 -33.57 -8.41 -26.65
C PRO A 185 -34.27 -7.25 -27.38
N ASN A 186 -34.35 -6.08 -26.73
CA ASN A 186 -35.06 -4.88 -27.22
C ASN A 186 -34.10 -3.67 -27.38
N GLY A 187 -32.80 -3.92 -27.54
CA GLY A 187 -31.77 -2.88 -27.58
C GLY A 187 -30.74 -3.00 -26.44
N PRO A 188 -29.81 -2.05 -26.32
CA PRO A 188 -28.79 -2.06 -25.29
C PRO A 188 -29.41 -1.97 -23.88
N ILE A 189 -29.00 -2.88 -23.00
CA ILE A 189 -29.40 -2.91 -21.59
C ILE A 189 -28.19 -2.61 -20.70
N VAL A 190 -28.42 -1.92 -19.60
CA VAL A 190 -27.39 -1.70 -18.58
C VAL A 190 -27.44 -2.87 -17.60
N VAL A 191 -26.33 -3.58 -17.49
CA VAL A 191 -26.15 -4.67 -16.53
C VAL A 191 -24.97 -4.35 -15.61
N GLY A 192 -25.08 -4.73 -14.35
CA GLY A 192 -24.03 -4.49 -13.37
C GLY A 192 -24.58 -4.37 -11.96
N LEU A 193 -23.80 -3.71 -11.11
CA LEU A 193 -24.07 -3.54 -9.69
C LEU A 193 -24.67 -2.16 -9.42
N GLY A 194 -25.68 -2.08 -8.56
CA GLY A 194 -26.24 -0.80 -8.12
C GLY A 194 -25.20 0.03 -7.36
N MET A 195 -25.25 1.36 -7.47
CA MET A 195 -24.28 2.25 -6.83
C MET A 195 -24.22 2.06 -5.30
N GLU A 196 -25.37 1.82 -4.66
CA GLU A 196 -25.47 1.57 -3.22
C GLU A 196 -24.80 0.25 -2.81
N GLN A 197 -24.98 -0.81 -3.60
CA GLN A 197 -24.35 -2.11 -3.36
C GLN A 197 -22.84 -2.02 -3.58
N ALA A 198 -22.41 -1.31 -4.63
CA ALA A 198 -21.01 -1.04 -4.90
C ALA A 198 -20.36 -0.25 -3.76
N LEU A 199 -21.05 0.75 -3.22
CA LEU A 199 -20.55 1.53 -2.09
C LEU A 199 -20.33 0.67 -0.85
N TRP A 200 -21.31 -0.16 -0.49
CA TRP A 200 -21.15 -1.09 0.64
C TRP A 200 -20.02 -2.08 0.41
N LEU A 201 -19.86 -2.58 -0.81
CA LEU A 201 -18.81 -3.51 -1.14
C LEU A 201 -17.42 -2.86 -1.06
N GLU A 202 -17.26 -1.64 -1.57
CA GLU A 202 -16.02 -0.86 -1.42
C GLU A 202 -15.69 -0.59 0.05
N ILE A 203 -16.68 -0.21 0.86
CA ILE A 203 -16.50 0.05 2.29
C ILE A 203 -16.01 -1.22 3.00
N LEU A 204 -16.71 -2.34 2.82
CA LEU A 204 -16.43 -3.59 3.52
C LEU A 204 -15.11 -4.21 3.05
N CYS A 205 -14.88 -4.31 1.73
CA CYS A 205 -13.65 -4.85 1.19
C CYS A 205 -12.44 -4.00 1.58
N SER A 206 -12.53 -2.66 1.50
CA SER A 206 -11.42 -1.78 1.90
C SER A 206 -11.16 -1.83 3.41
N PHE A 207 -12.19 -2.00 4.24
CA PHE A 207 -12.00 -2.17 5.68
C PHE A 207 -11.30 -3.50 6.00
N VAL A 208 -11.75 -4.62 5.41
CA VAL A 208 -11.10 -5.92 5.59
C VAL A 208 -9.67 -5.89 5.06
N PHE A 209 -9.43 -5.24 3.92
CA PHE A 209 -8.08 -5.03 3.38
C PHE A 209 -7.17 -4.32 4.39
N LEU A 210 -7.61 -3.19 4.95
CA LEU A 210 -6.85 -2.44 5.94
C LEU A 210 -6.63 -3.25 7.23
N TRP A 211 -7.71 -3.83 7.76
CA TRP A 211 -7.71 -4.52 9.05
C TRP A 211 -6.95 -5.86 9.02
N ALA A 212 -7.18 -6.69 8.00
CA ALA A 212 -6.61 -8.03 7.91
C ALA A 212 -5.18 -8.05 7.36
N SER A 213 -4.73 -6.98 6.70
CA SER A 213 -3.41 -6.98 6.04
C SER A 213 -2.55 -5.75 6.38
N VAL A 214 -3.01 -4.54 6.07
CA VAL A 214 -2.22 -3.31 6.23
C VAL A 214 -1.90 -3.03 7.70
N TRP A 215 -2.80 -3.38 8.62
CA TRP A 215 -2.56 -3.27 10.06
C TRP A 215 -1.29 -4.00 10.50
N MET A 216 -1.01 -5.19 9.94
CA MET A 216 0.21 -5.94 10.26
C MET A 216 1.48 -5.24 9.75
N ALA A 217 1.38 -4.46 8.67
CA ALA A 217 2.48 -3.64 8.19
C ALA A 217 2.68 -2.38 9.06
N PHE A 218 1.61 -1.88 9.67
CA PHE A 218 1.65 -0.72 10.56
C PHE A 218 2.12 -1.06 11.98
N ASP A 219 1.84 -2.27 12.48
CA ASP A 219 2.42 -2.74 13.74
C ASP A 219 3.88 -3.18 13.53
N ARG A 220 4.81 -2.35 13.99
CA ARG A 220 6.25 -2.59 13.88
C ARG A 220 6.69 -3.92 14.49
N ARG A 221 6.08 -4.38 15.60
CA ARG A 221 6.44 -5.65 16.24
C ARG A 221 6.13 -6.81 15.30
N GLN A 222 4.88 -6.85 14.85
CA GLN A 222 4.42 -7.89 13.95
C GLN A 222 5.16 -7.87 12.61
N ALA A 223 5.43 -6.68 12.07
CA ALA A 223 6.21 -6.54 10.85
C ALA A 223 7.68 -6.98 11.00
N GLN A 224 8.28 -6.80 12.19
CA GLN A 224 9.62 -7.27 12.49
C GLN A 224 9.66 -8.78 12.73
N ASP A 225 8.69 -9.33 13.46
CA ASP A 225 8.62 -10.75 13.81
C ASP A 225 8.31 -11.64 12.61
N LEU A 226 7.37 -11.23 11.75
CA LEU A 226 7.01 -11.98 10.53
C LEU A 226 7.99 -11.74 9.38
N GLY A 227 8.64 -10.58 9.37
CA GLY A 227 9.45 -10.12 8.26
C GLY A 227 8.64 -9.57 7.08
N LYS A 228 9.26 -8.64 6.35
CA LYS A 228 8.62 -7.85 5.28
C LYS A 228 8.06 -8.71 4.14
N VAL A 229 8.74 -9.81 3.78
CA VAL A 229 8.30 -10.71 2.72
C VAL A 229 6.96 -11.35 3.06
N VAL A 230 6.80 -11.84 4.29
CA VAL A 230 5.57 -12.47 4.75
C VAL A 230 4.45 -11.44 4.82
N VAL A 231 4.71 -10.26 5.40
CA VAL A 231 3.71 -9.19 5.50
C VAL A 231 3.18 -8.79 4.12
N PHE A 232 4.06 -8.50 3.16
CA PHE A 232 3.62 -8.08 1.82
C PHE A 232 2.96 -9.21 1.03
N THR A 233 3.36 -10.46 1.26
CA THR A 233 2.66 -11.62 0.70
C THR A 233 1.23 -11.69 1.24
N ILE A 234 1.03 -11.47 2.54
CA ILE A 234 -0.32 -11.46 3.11
C ILE A 234 -1.16 -10.31 2.54
N ILE A 235 -0.58 -9.11 2.36
CA ILE A 235 -1.28 -7.99 1.70
C ILE A 235 -1.72 -8.38 0.29
N GLY A 236 -0.82 -8.96 -0.52
CA GLY A 236 -1.17 -9.44 -1.85
C GLY A 236 -2.29 -10.49 -1.83
N LEU A 237 -2.16 -11.51 -0.98
CA LEU A 237 -3.16 -12.58 -0.84
C LEU A 237 -4.54 -12.02 -0.43
N VAL A 238 -4.59 -11.10 0.53
CA VAL A 238 -5.85 -10.48 0.97
C VAL A 238 -6.48 -9.68 -0.16
N VAL A 239 -5.70 -8.89 -0.91
CA VAL A 239 -6.21 -8.16 -2.08
C VAL A 239 -6.77 -9.12 -3.13
N GLY A 240 -6.02 -10.16 -3.50
CA GLY A 240 -6.48 -11.17 -4.46
C GLY A 240 -7.77 -11.87 -4.02
N LEU A 241 -7.85 -12.29 -2.75
CA LEU A 241 -9.05 -12.91 -2.17
C LEU A 241 -10.26 -11.97 -2.16
N LEU A 242 -10.07 -10.69 -1.81
CA LEU A 242 -11.16 -9.71 -1.81
C LEU A 242 -11.66 -9.41 -3.24
N VAL A 243 -10.77 -9.37 -4.23
CA VAL A 243 -11.16 -9.30 -5.64
C VAL A 243 -11.95 -10.55 -6.04
N PHE A 244 -11.51 -11.75 -5.66
CA PHE A 244 -12.24 -12.99 -5.93
C PHE A 244 -13.65 -13.00 -5.31
N ILE A 245 -13.75 -12.64 -4.03
CA ILE A 245 -15.01 -12.60 -3.29
C ILE A 245 -15.95 -11.57 -3.91
N SER A 246 -15.48 -10.34 -4.13
CA SER A 246 -16.30 -9.26 -4.67
C SER A 246 -16.81 -9.54 -6.09
N THR A 247 -16.01 -10.19 -6.94
CA THR A 247 -16.42 -10.58 -8.30
C THR A 247 -17.34 -11.80 -8.32
N THR A 248 -17.18 -12.74 -7.38
CA THR A 248 -17.98 -13.98 -7.35
C THR A 248 -19.31 -13.80 -6.61
N VAL A 249 -19.32 -13.11 -5.47
CA VAL A 249 -20.52 -12.92 -4.64
C VAL A 249 -21.55 -12.03 -5.33
N THR A 250 -21.10 -10.98 -6.02
CA THR A 250 -22.02 -10.10 -6.74
C THR A 250 -22.60 -10.80 -7.96
N GLY A 251 -21.83 -11.68 -8.62
CA GLY A 251 -22.24 -12.42 -9.82
C GLY A 251 -22.69 -11.52 -10.98
N ALA A 252 -22.48 -10.20 -10.84
CA ALA A 252 -23.06 -9.18 -11.68
C ALA A 252 -22.15 -9.00 -12.89
N LYS A 253 -22.64 -9.41 -14.07
CA LYS A 253 -21.95 -9.15 -15.33
C LYS A 253 -21.72 -7.65 -15.46
N GLY A 254 -20.48 -7.25 -15.73
CA GLY A 254 -20.09 -5.84 -15.85
C GLY A 254 -19.57 -5.19 -14.57
N TYR A 255 -19.48 -5.92 -13.46
CA TYR A 255 -18.75 -5.49 -12.28
C TYR A 255 -17.36 -6.12 -12.25
N ALA A 256 -16.31 -5.29 -12.26
CA ALA A 256 -14.92 -5.75 -12.33
C ALA A 256 -14.32 -6.18 -10.96
N GLY A 257 -15.10 -6.12 -9.88
CA GLY A 257 -14.62 -6.37 -8.52
C GLY A 257 -14.38 -5.08 -7.73
N ALA A 258 -14.19 -5.22 -6.43
CA ALA A 258 -13.88 -4.10 -5.55
C ALA A 258 -12.53 -3.48 -5.93
N GLY A 259 -12.52 -2.18 -6.17
CA GLY A 259 -11.35 -1.41 -6.55
C GLY A 259 -10.33 -1.33 -5.43
N MET A 260 -10.76 -0.95 -4.21
CA MET A 260 -9.91 -0.80 -3.00
C MET A 260 -8.66 0.10 -3.19
N ASN A 261 -8.57 0.79 -4.33
CA ASN A 261 -7.48 1.65 -4.74
C ASN A 261 -8.02 2.77 -5.66
N PRO A 262 -8.31 3.96 -5.10
CA PRO A 262 -8.88 5.07 -5.84
C PRO A 262 -8.00 5.51 -7.02
N ALA A 263 -6.67 5.49 -6.89
CA ALA A 263 -5.77 5.86 -7.99
C ALA A 263 -5.90 4.88 -9.16
N ARG A 264 -5.95 3.57 -8.88
CA ARG A 264 -6.15 2.54 -9.91
C ARG A 264 -7.47 2.71 -10.66
N CYS A 265 -8.55 3.05 -9.97
CA CYS A 265 -9.82 3.34 -10.63
C CYS A 265 -9.77 4.65 -11.42
N LEU A 266 -9.11 5.69 -10.89
CA LEU A 266 -8.99 7.01 -11.53
C LEU A 266 -8.17 6.96 -12.82
N GLY A 267 -7.05 6.23 -12.84
CA GLY A 267 -6.16 6.16 -14.00
C GLY A 267 -6.87 5.71 -15.27
N ALA A 268 -7.57 4.56 -15.21
CA ALA A 268 -8.35 4.07 -16.34
C ALA A 268 -9.50 5.03 -16.71
N ALA A 269 -10.18 5.62 -15.73
CA ALA A 269 -11.28 6.57 -15.98
C ALA A 269 -10.81 7.84 -16.71
N LEU A 270 -9.63 8.37 -16.36
CA LEU A 270 -9.03 9.53 -17.03
C LEU A 270 -8.64 9.23 -18.49
N VAL A 271 -8.11 8.02 -18.74
CA VAL A 271 -7.57 7.66 -20.06
C VAL A 271 -8.65 7.16 -21.02
N ARG A 272 -9.54 6.29 -20.56
CA ARG A 272 -10.59 5.67 -21.39
C ARG A 272 -11.89 6.49 -21.40
N GLY A 273 -12.21 7.17 -20.32
CA GLY A 273 -13.45 7.95 -20.17
C GLY A 273 -14.71 7.10 -20.24
N GLY A 274 -15.83 7.74 -20.62
CA GLY A 274 -17.11 7.08 -20.82
C GLY A 274 -17.73 6.56 -19.52
N HIS A 275 -18.22 5.32 -19.54
CA HIS A 275 -18.97 4.73 -18.42
C HIS A 275 -18.12 4.46 -17.17
N LEU A 276 -16.77 4.54 -17.24
CA LEU A 276 -15.90 4.49 -16.06
C LEU A 276 -16.12 5.67 -15.10
N TRP A 277 -16.71 6.77 -15.59
CA TRP A 277 -17.11 7.90 -14.76
C TRP A 277 -18.44 7.67 -14.02
N TYR A 278 -19.26 6.73 -14.49
CA TYR A 278 -20.54 6.43 -13.86
C TYR A 278 -20.34 5.80 -12.48
N GLY A 279 -20.73 6.54 -11.44
CA GLY A 279 -20.53 6.14 -10.05
C GLY A 279 -19.07 6.13 -9.60
N HIS A 280 -18.15 6.80 -10.32
CA HIS A 280 -16.72 6.81 -9.99
C HIS A 280 -16.40 7.27 -8.57
N TRP A 281 -17.21 8.19 -8.04
CA TRP A 281 -17.08 8.71 -6.68
C TRP A 281 -17.12 7.61 -5.61
N VAL A 282 -17.76 6.47 -5.89
CA VAL A 282 -17.86 5.32 -4.99
C VAL A 282 -16.47 4.76 -4.64
N PHE A 283 -15.57 4.71 -5.64
CA PHE A 283 -14.19 4.23 -5.46
C PHE A 283 -13.31 5.18 -4.63
N TRP A 284 -13.79 6.38 -4.33
CA TRP A 284 -13.12 7.34 -3.45
C TRP A 284 -13.79 7.39 -2.07
N VAL A 285 -15.11 7.56 -2.05
CA VAL A 285 -15.88 7.72 -0.81
C VAL A 285 -15.89 6.43 -0.01
N GLY A 286 -16.15 5.28 -0.65
CA GLY A 286 -16.20 3.98 0.03
C GLY A 286 -14.91 3.67 0.79
N PRO A 287 -13.75 3.65 0.11
CA PRO A 287 -12.48 3.39 0.79
C PRO A 287 -12.07 4.47 1.80
N SER A 288 -12.47 5.73 1.60
CA SER A 288 -12.22 6.79 2.58
C SER A 288 -12.99 6.57 3.89
N ILE A 289 -14.25 6.14 3.81
CA ILE A 289 -15.05 5.74 4.98
C ILE A 289 -14.35 4.59 5.71
N SER A 290 -13.83 3.61 4.98
CA SER A 290 -13.08 2.48 5.57
C SER A 290 -11.80 2.94 6.28
N CYS A 291 -11.08 3.92 5.75
CA CYS A 291 -9.90 4.48 6.41
C CYS A 291 -10.26 5.11 7.76
N VAL A 292 -11.37 5.85 7.82
CA VAL A 292 -11.87 6.45 9.06
C VAL A 292 -12.33 5.36 10.04
N ALA A 293 -13.10 4.39 9.58
CA ALA A 293 -13.55 3.27 10.41
C ALA A 293 -12.38 2.46 10.98
N PHE A 294 -11.37 2.19 10.16
CA PHE A 294 -10.14 1.53 10.57
C PHE A 294 -9.37 2.37 11.60
N TYR A 295 -9.22 3.68 11.36
CA TYR A 295 -8.63 4.59 12.33
C TYR A 295 -9.33 4.54 13.69
N LEU A 296 -10.67 4.64 13.71
CA LEU A 296 -11.44 4.53 14.94
C LEU A 296 -11.23 3.19 15.63
N TYR A 297 -11.17 2.08 14.88
CA TYR A 297 -10.82 0.77 15.41
C TYR A 297 -9.44 0.78 16.11
N THR A 298 -8.42 1.39 15.50
CA THR A 298 -7.09 1.49 16.13
C THR A 298 -7.09 2.25 17.47
N LYS A 299 -8.09 3.13 17.70
CA LYS A 299 -8.24 3.89 18.95
C LYS A 299 -9.02 3.16 20.04
N LEU A 300 -9.80 2.15 19.67
CA LEU A 300 -10.51 1.30 20.63
C LEU A 300 -9.59 0.27 21.28
N ILE A 301 -8.47 -0.07 20.65
CA ILE A 301 -7.50 -1.03 21.18
C ILE A 301 -6.83 -0.44 22.43
N PRO A 302 -6.80 -1.17 23.57
CA PRO A 302 -6.18 -0.68 24.80
C PRO A 302 -4.73 -0.25 24.59
N HIS A 303 -4.35 0.91 25.16
CA HIS A 303 -3.00 1.49 25.05
C HIS A 303 -1.87 0.52 25.43
N ASN A 304 -2.13 -0.45 26.29
CA ASN A 304 -1.15 -1.45 26.71
C ASN A 304 -0.70 -2.39 25.57
N HIS A 305 -1.48 -2.47 24.49
CA HIS A 305 -1.09 -3.17 23.26
C HIS A 305 -0.47 -2.22 22.22
N PHE A 306 -0.39 -0.92 22.51
CA PHE A 306 0.16 0.13 21.66
C PHE A 306 1.39 0.76 22.34
N HIS A 307 2.60 0.28 22.05
CA HIS A 307 3.83 0.89 22.56
C HIS A 307 4.29 2.06 21.68
N HIS A 308 3.48 3.11 21.66
CA HIS A 308 3.99 4.46 21.49
C HIS A 308 3.69 5.17 22.80
N SER A 309 4.63 5.18 23.74
CA SER A 309 4.50 5.92 25.01
C SER A 309 4.20 7.41 24.80
N ASP A 310 4.49 7.94 23.60
CA ASP A 310 4.23 9.33 23.19
C ASP A 310 3.19 9.50 22.07
N GLY A 311 2.58 8.41 21.56
CA GLY A 311 1.71 8.41 20.37
C GLY A 311 2.43 8.80 19.06
N PHE A 312 1.88 8.47 17.89
CA PHE A 312 2.42 8.96 16.62
C PHE A 312 2.49 10.49 16.59
N LYS A 313 3.55 11.05 16.01
CA LYS A 313 3.80 12.50 15.94
C LYS A 313 2.70 13.23 15.17
N HIS A 314 2.18 12.60 14.12
CA HIS A 314 1.19 13.14 13.19
C HIS A 314 -0.23 12.61 13.44
N ASP A 315 -0.51 12.05 14.61
CA ASP A 315 -1.82 11.45 14.90
C ASP A 315 -2.99 12.43 14.67
N PHE A 316 -4.00 11.99 13.92
CA PHE A 316 -5.11 12.86 13.52
C PHE A 316 -5.86 13.49 14.69
N PHE A 317 -6.14 12.74 15.77
CA PHE A 317 -6.78 13.29 16.98
C PHE A 317 -5.96 14.40 17.64
N LYS A 318 -4.62 14.32 17.62
CA LYS A 318 -3.76 15.41 18.11
C LYS A 318 -3.92 16.67 17.25
N ILE A 319 -4.04 16.52 15.92
CA ILE A 319 -4.26 17.64 14.99
C ILE A 319 -5.62 18.29 15.24
N VAL A 320 -6.68 17.50 15.30
CA VAL A 320 -8.04 17.99 15.58
C VAL A 320 -8.06 18.71 16.93
N LYS A 321 -7.49 18.11 17.98
CA LYS A 321 -7.44 18.73 19.31
C LYS A 321 -6.65 20.03 19.33
N TYR A 322 -5.64 20.19 18.48
CA TYR A 322 -4.88 21.45 18.34
C TYR A 322 -5.70 22.53 17.63
N ILE A 323 -6.44 22.18 16.57
CA ILE A 323 -7.24 23.13 15.78
C ILE A 323 -8.43 23.69 16.57
N PHE A 324 -9.06 22.87 17.41
CA PHE A 324 -10.27 23.23 18.16
C PHE A 324 -10.00 23.67 19.61
N LYS A 325 -8.74 23.99 19.94
CA LYS A 325 -8.35 24.54 21.25
C LYS A 325 -8.02 26.02 21.11
#